data_AF-A0A5E6RBN0-F1
#
_entry.id   AF-A0A5E6RBN0-F1
#
_cell.length_a   1.000
_cell.length_b   1.000
_cell.length_c   1.000
_cell.angle_alpha   90.00
_cell.angle_beta   90.00
_cell.angle_gamma   90.00
#
_symmetry.space_group_name_H-M   'P 1'
#
loop_
_entity.id
_entity.type
_entity.pdbx_description
1 polymer ?
#
loop_
_entity_poly.entity_id
_entity_poly.type
_entity_poly.pdbx_seq_one_letter_code
_entity_poly.pdbx_strand_id
1 'polypeptide(L)' 'MLTLSPIGQRRWARFKAHRRGWWSLWLFLALFGLSLGGELVANDKPLLVTYQGDWYFPAFKRYTEQAFGGQLPFRP' A
#
# COMPACT_ATOMS: atom_id res chain seq x y z
N MET A 1 27.03 -14.15 -5.18
CA MET A 1 26.58 -12.83 -5.70
C MET A 1 25.97 -13.07 -7.08
N LEU A 2 24.79 -12.52 -7.37
CA LEU A 2 24.15 -12.66 -8.69
C LEU A 2 24.97 -11.87 -9.72
N THR A 3 25.94 -12.52 -10.37
CA THR A 3 26.81 -11.89 -11.37
C THR A 3 26.05 -11.75 -12.68
N LEU A 4 25.59 -10.53 -13.00
CA LEU A 4 25.00 -10.25 -14.30
C LEU A 4 26.03 -10.52 -15.40
N SER A 5 25.60 -11.14 -16.50
CA SER A 5 26.46 -11.35 -17.67
C SER A 5 27.02 -9.99 -18.15
N PRO A 6 28.22 -9.96 -18.77
CA PRO A 6 28.85 -8.71 -19.24
C PRO A 6 27.93 -7.88 -20.15
N ILE A 7 27.07 -8.55 -20.91
CA ILE A 7 26.06 -7.92 -21.77
C ILE A 7 24.94 -7.29 -20.94
N GLY A 8 24.47 -7.99 -19.89
CA GLY A 8 23.48 -7.48 -18.95
C GLY A 8 23.96 -6.22 -18.21
N GLN A 9 25.21 -6.22 -17.77
CA GLN A 9 25.82 -5.05 -17.11
C GLN A 9 25.88 -3.82 -18.02
N ARG A 10 26.29 -4.01 -19.28
CA ARG A 10 26.33 -2.92 -20.29
C ARG A 10 24.94 -2.37 -20.59
N ARG A 11 23.94 -3.26 -20.73
CA ARG A 11 22.53 -2.86 -20.93
C ARG A 11 21.99 -2.07 -19.73
N TRP A 12 22.30 -2.50 -18.52
CA TRP A 12 21.92 -1.80 -17.29
C TRP A 12 22.56 -0.41 -17.17
N ALA A 13 23.84 -0.29 -17.49
CA ALA A 13 24.52 1.01 -17.51
C ALA A 13 23.90 1.95 -18.55
N ARG A 14 23.59 1.45 -19.76
CA ARG A 14 22.91 2.22 -20.81
C ARG A 14 21.50 2.64 -20.40
N PHE A 15 20.74 1.76 -19.74
CA PHE A 15 19.42 2.08 -19.22
C PHE A 15 19.46 3.19 -18.17
N LYS A 16 20.38 3.10 -17.20
CA LYS A 16 20.57 4.15 -16.18
C LYS A 16 21.04 5.48 -16.75
N ALA A 17 21.79 5.49 -17.86
CA ALA A 17 22.18 6.71 -18.55
C ALA A 17 20.98 7.43 -19.21
N HIS A 18 19.91 6.71 -19.55
CA HIS A 18 18.69 7.30 -20.10
C HIS A 18 17.80 7.85 -18.97
N ARG A 19 17.88 9.17 -18.72
CA ARG A 19 17.07 9.86 -17.70
C ARG A 19 15.58 9.53 -17.77
N ARG A 20 14.98 9.54 -18.96
CA ARG A 20 13.56 9.22 -19.18
C ARG A 20 13.22 7.78 -18.79
N GLY A 21 14.05 6.82 -19.24
CA GLY A 21 13.87 5.40 -18.89
C GLY A 21 13.98 5.15 -17.39
N TRP A 22 14.89 5.85 -16.72
CA TRP A 22 15.04 5.78 -15.26
C TRP A 22 13.82 6.31 -14.52
N TRP A 23 13.29 7.49 -14.90
CA TRP A 23 12.06 8.02 -14.32
C TRP A 23 10.85 7.14 -14.58
N SER A 24 10.71 6.60 -15.80
CA SER A 24 9.63 5.67 -16.13
C SER A 24 9.71 4.38 -15.31
N LEU A 25 10.91 3.87 -15.01
CA LEU A 25 11.06 2.72 -14.11
C LEU A 25 10.53 3.04 -12.71
N TRP A 26 10.89 4.19 -12.15
CA TRP A 26 10.39 4.60 -10.84
C TRP A 26 8.89 4.83 -10.83
N LEU A 27 8.34 5.48 -11.85
CA LEU A 27 6.90 5.65 -12.00
C LEU A 27 6.18 4.30 -12.07
N PHE A 28 6.68 3.39 -12.90
CA PHE A 28 6.14 2.04 -13.01
C PHE A 28 6.21 1.29 -11.69
N LEU A 29 7.36 1.30 -11.00
CA LEU A 29 7.52 0.64 -9.70
C LEU A 29 6.59 1.22 -8.64
N ALA A 30 6.40 2.54 -8.63
CA ALA A 30 5.46 3.19 -7.72
C ALA A 30 4.01 2.77 -8.01
N LEU A 31 3.58 2.85 -9.27
CA LEU A 31 2.23 2.43 -9.68
C LEU A 31 1.99 0.94 -9.44
N PHE A 32 2.98 0.10 -9.76
CA PHE A 32 2.93 -1.33 -9.52
C PHE A 32 2.85 -1.65 -8.02
N GLY A 33 3.70 -1.01 -7.20
CA GLY A 33 3.64 -1.15 -5.74
C GLY A 33 2.30 -0.70 -5.16
N LEU A 34 1.76 0.42 -5.64
CA LEU A 34 0.43 0.90 -5.26
C LEU A 34 -0.67 -0.07 -5.70
N SER A 35 -0.55 -0.70 -6.87
CA SER A 35 -1.53 -1.68 -7.36
C SER A 35 -1.57 -2.95 -6.51
N LEU A 36 -0.42 -3.38 -5.97
CA LEU A 36 -0.36 -4.50 -5.03
C LEU A 36 -1.02 -4.15 -3.69
N GLY A 37 -0.86 -2.91 -3.24
CA GLY A 37 -1.55 -2.35 -2.08
C GLY A 37 -2.93 -1.76 -2.40
N GLY A 38 -3.51 -2.09 -3.55
CA GLY A 38 -4.75 -1.48 -4.03
C GLY A 38 -5.91 -1.65 -3.05
N GLU A 39 -6.00 -2.79 -2.37
CA GLU A 39 -7.01 -3.09 -1.36
C GLU A 39 -6.83 -2.27 -0.06
N LEU A 40 -5.62 -1.74 0.19
CA LEU A 40 -5.36 -0.78 1.27
C LEU A 40 -5.74 0.64 0.85
N VAL A 41 -5.45 1.02 -0.40
CA VAL A 41 -5.72 2.37 -0.91
C VAL A 41 -7.21 2.56 -1.22
N ALA A 42 -7.86 1.54 -1.79
CA ALA A 42 -9.28 1.50 -2.13
C ALA A 42 -10.05 0.62 -1.15
N ASN A 43 -9.70 0.67 0.14
CA ASN A 43 -10.41 -0.07 1.16
C ASN A 43 -11.81 0.53 1.37
N ASP A 44 -12.86 -0.28 1.40
CA ASP A 44 -14.23 0.15 1.71
C ASP A 44 -14.38 0.66 3.15
N LYS A 45 -13.41 0.34 4.02
CA LYS A 45 -13.36 0.77 5.43
C LYS A 45 -12.26 1.80 5.65
N PRO A 46 -12.47 2.77 6.56
CA PRO A 46 -11.44 3.73 6.90
C PRO A 46 -10.18 3.04 7.42
N LEU A 47 -9.02 3.52 6.97
CA LEU A 47 -7.71 3.04 7.42
C LEU A 47 -7.45 3.39 8.89
N LEU A 48 -7.87 4.59 9.31
CA LEU A 48 -7.64 5.14 10.63
C LEU A 48 -8.86 5.95 11.09
N VAL A 49 -9.28 5.73 12.33
CA VAL A 49 -10.34 6.47 13.00
C VAL A 49 -9.85 6.85 14.39
N THR A 50 -10.05 8.10 14.80
CA THR A 50 -9.79 8.52 16.18
C THR A 50 -11.12 8.64 16.91
N TYR A 51 -11.26 7.96 18.05
CA TYR A 51 -12.48 8.01 18.86
C TYR A 51 -12.12 8.10 20.34
N GLN A 52 -12.66 9.10 21.04
CA GLN A 52 -12.40 9.38 22.46
C GLN A 52 -10.90 9.46 22.87
N GLY A 53 -10.02 9.81 21.94
CA GLY A 53 -8.57 9.91 22.18
C GLY A 53 -7.78 8.66 21.79
N ASP A 54 -8.46 7.56 21.45
CA ASP A 54 -7.84 6.32 21.01
C ASP A 54 -7.83 6.18 19.48
N TRP A 55 -6.78 5.50 18.98
CA TRP A 55 -6.57 5.26 17.55
C TRP A 55 -7.06 3.87 17.16
N TYR A 56 -7.97 3.82 16.20
CA TYR A 56 -8.57 2.60 15.68
C TYR A 56 -8.19 2.41 14.22
N PHE A 57 -7.92 1.17 13.83
CA PHE A 57 -7.54 0.79 12.47
C PHE A 57 -8.55 -0.21 11.85
N PRO A 58 -9.77 0.22 11.46
CA PRO A 58 -10.86 -0.67 11.04
C PRO A 58 -10.57 -1.51 9.79
N ALA A 59 -9.64 -1.02 8.94
CA ALA A 59 -9.13 -1.73 7.78
C ALA A 59 -8.41 -3.04 8.13
N PHE A 60 -7.75 -3.11 9.29
CA PHE A 60 -6.96 -4.27 9.71
C PHE A 60 -7.64 -5.10 10.81
N LYS A 61 -8.52 -4.47 11.60
CA LYS A 61 -9.21 -5.11 12.71
C LYS A 61 -10.68 -4.73 12.71
N ARG A 62 -11.56 -5.71 12.89
CA ARG A 62 -12.99 -5.45 13.01
C ARG A 62 -13.30 -4.96 14.44
N TYR A 63 -13.86 -3.76 14.56
CA TYR A 63 -14.38 -3.22 15.82
C TYR A 63 -15.91 -3.35 15.82
N THR A 64 -16.48 -3.74 16.95
CA THR A 64 -17.94 -3.82 17.13
C THR A 64 -18.51 -2.45 17.52
N GLU A 65 -19.81 -2.25 17.32
CA GLU A 65 -20.48 -0.98 17.67
C GLU A 65 -20.33 -0.62 19.17
N GLN A 66 -20.19 -1.63 20.03
CA GLN A 66 -19.90 -1.45 21.46
C GLN A 66 -18.57 -0.71 21.70
N ALA A 67 -17.57 -0.91 20.83
CA ALA A 67 -16.27 -0.24 20.94
C ALA A 67 -16.36 1.29 20.70
N PHE A 68 -17.46 1.74 20.09
CA PHE A 68 -17.76 3.15 19.84
C PHE A 68 -18.96 3.66 20.66
N GLY A 69 -19.34 2.93 21.73
CA GLY A 69 -20.42 3.33 22.64
C GLY A 69 -21.84 3.01 22.15
N GLY A 70 -21.99 2.20 21.10
CA GLY A 70 -23.30 1.77 20.59
C GLY A 70 -23.96 0.71 21.46
N GLN A 71 -25.25 0.90 21.75
CA GLN A 71 -26.11 -0.16 22.29
C GLN A 71 -26.66 -0.99 21.12
N LEU A 72 -26.44 -2.30 21.13
CA LEU A 72 -27.16 -3.22 20.24
C LEU A 72 -28.46 -3.63 20.95
N PRO A 73 -29.64 -3.05 20.66
CA PRO A 73 -30.87 -3.66 21.10
C PRO A 73 -31.18 -4.82 20.15
N PHE A 74 -30.61 -5.99 20.39
CA PHE A 74 -31.18 -7.20 19.82
C PHE A 74 -32.39 -7.59 20.69
N ARG A 75 -33.58 -7.08 20.32
CA ARG A 75 -34.84 -7.61 20.83
C ARG A 75 -35.38 -8.58 19.76
N PRO A 76 -35.39 -9.90 20.02
CA PRO A 76 -36.00 -10.88 19.11
C PRO A 76 -37.51 -10.65 18.97
#